data_AF-A0A285PN55-F1
#
_entry.id   AF-A0A285PN55-F1
#
_cell.length_a   1.000
_cell.length_b   1.000
_cell.length_c   1.000
_cell.angle_alpha   90.00
_cell.angle_beta   90.00
_cell.angle_gamma   90.00
#
_symmetry.space_group_name_H-M   'P 1'
#
loop_
_entity.id
_entity.type
_entity.pdbx_description
1 polymer ?
#
loop_
_entity_poly.entity_id
_entity_poly.type
_entity_poly.pdbx_seq_one_letter_code
_entity_poly.pdbx_strand_id
1 'polypeptide(L)'
;MSVKCQFNESAKSMKRKRPSPFCIRLSETQRARLADEASGVPLGAYIKAKALGEPLRRRRTGLSIEDREALAKTLALLGKSRLSSNLNQLAHAANIGSLPITPETEKFLCDCLCDVQEIRSLLMRALGLKTERDQ
;
A
#
# COMPACT_ATOMS: atom_id res chain seq x y z
N MET A 1 33.64 11.06 32.77
CA MET A 1 32.25 10.59 33.01
C MET A 1 31.71 10.01 31.72
N SER A 2 31.49 8.69 31.67
CA SER A 2 31.08 7.96 30.46
C SER A 2 29.61 7.58 30.59
N VAL A 3 28.72 8.38 29.98
CA VAL A 3 27.28 8.06 29.90
C VAL A 3 27.09 7.04 28.77
N LYS A 4 27.17 5.75 29.11
CA LYS A 4 26.80 4.67 28.20
C LYS A 4 25.39 4.16 28.55
N CYS A 5 24.54 4.14 27.53
CA CYS A 5 23.52 3.12 27.30
C CYS A 5 22.34 3.03 28.31
N GLN A 6 21.59 4.12 28.55
CA GLN A 6 20.29 4.03 29.26
C GLN A 6 19.04 4.05 28.36
N PHE A 7 19.18 4.24 27.04
CA PHE A 7 18.03 4.47 26.16
C PHE A 7 17.38 3.23 25.54
N ASN A 8 17.86 2.00 25.81
CA ASN A 8 17.38 0.80 25.09
C ASN A 8 16.82 -0.33 25.98
N GLU A 9 16.73 -0.14 27.30
CA GLU A 9 16.18 -1.17 28.20
C GLU A 9 14.65 -1.22 28.20
N SER A 10 13.98 -0.10 27.91
CA SER A 10 12.52 0.02 27.94
C SER A 10 11.79 -0.65 26.77
N ALA A 11 12.51 -1.14 25.74
CA ALA A 11 11.93 -1.77 24.55
C ALA A 11 12.07 -3.31 24.50
N LYS A 12 12.52 -3.96 25.58
CA LYS A 12 12.65 -5.43 25.61
C LYS A 12 11.31 -6.08 25.98
N SER A 13 10.41 -6.19 25.00
CA SER A 13 9.17 -6.94 25.21
C SER A 13 9.51 -8.39 25.59
N MET A 14 9.07 -8.83 26.77
CA MET A 14 9.12 -10.24 27.16
C MET A 14 8.25 -11.03 26.18
N LYS A 15 8.86 -11.59 25.13
CA LYS A 15 8.18 -12.50 24.20
C LYS A 15 7.69 -13.69 25.02
N ARG A 16 6.39 -13.75 25.29
CA ARG A 16 5.75 -14.91 25.93
C ARG A 16 6.17 -16.16 25.17
N LYS A 17 6.74 -17.14 25.87
CA LYS A 17 7.09 -18.44 25.28
C LYS A 17 5.79 -19.05 24.74
N ARG A 18 5.74 -19.27 23.42
CA ARG A 18 4.60 -19.93 22.80
C ARG A 18 4.62 -21.42 23.19
N PRO A 19 3.46 -22.07 23.32
CA PRO A 19 3.42 -23.52 23.46
C PRO A 19 4.13 -24.16 22.27
N SER A 20 4.73 -25.33 22.50
CA SER A 20 5.35 -26.11 21.43
C SER A 20 4.34 -26.41 20.32
N PRO A 21 4.78 -26.46 19.05
CA PRO A 21 3.90 -26.80 17.95
C PRO A 21 3.33 -28.21 18.10
N PHE A 22 2.11 -28.42 17.61
CA PHE A 22 1.49 -29.73 17.55
C PHE A 22 2.07 -30.55 16.39
N CYS A 23 2.66 -31.70 16.70
CA CYS A 23 3.23 -32.60 15.71
C CYS A 23 2.21 -33.70 15.35
N ILE A 24 1.93 -33.86 14.06
CA ILE A 24 1.08 -34.93 13.53
C ILE A 24 1.93 -35.79 12.59
N ARG A 25 1.87 -37.11 12.74
CA ARG A 25 2.45 -38.04 11.77
C ARG A 25 1.50 -38.18 10.59
N LEU A 26 2.01 -37.92 9.38
CA LEU A 26 1.28 -38.07 8.13
C LEU A 26 2.07 -38.99 7.21
N SER A 27 1.40 -39.92 6.54
CA SER A 27 1.99 -40.61 5.40
C SER A 27 2.16 -39.64 4.22
N GLU A 28 3.01 -39.98 3.26
CA GLU A 28 3.20 -39.19 2.03
C GLU A 28 1.88 -38.96 1.29
N THR A 29 1.05 -40.01 1.20
CA THR A 29 -0.27 -39.95 0.57
C THR A 29 -1.24 -39.01 1.28
N GLN A 30 -1.24 -39.00 2.62
CA GLN A 30 -2.06 -38.10 3.42
C GLN A 30 -1.58 -36.65 3.30
N ARG A 31 -0.26 -36.44 3.29
CA ARG A 31 0.34 -35.12 3.15
C ARG A 31 0.04 -34.52 1.77
N ALA A 32 0.10 -35.31 0.70
CA ALA A 32 -0.24 -34.89 -0.64
C ALA A 32 -1.72 -34.46 -0.73
N ARG A 33 -2.65 -35.30 -0.25
CA ARG A 33 -4.08 -34.96 -0.20
C ARG A 33 -4.36 -33.65 0.52
N LEU A 34 -3.74 -33.43 1.69
CA LEU A 34 -3.92 -32.19 2.44
C LEU A 34 -3.28 -30.98 1.74
N ALA A 35 -2.21 -31.17 0.95
CA ALA A 35 -1.60 -30.10 0.17
C ALA A 35 -2.48 -29.68 -1.02
N ASP A 36 -3.11 -30.65 -1.69
CA ASP A 36 -4.06 -30.40 -2.78
C ASP A 36 -5.30 -29.64 -2.25
N GLU A 37 -5.86 -30.12 -1.14
CA GLU A 37 -6.98 -29.45 -0.46
C GLU A 37 -6.62 -28.04 0.04
N ALA A 38 -5.36 -27.79 0.42
CA ALA A 38 -4.91 -26.49 0.89
C ALA A 38 -4.82 -25.43 -0.23
N SER A 39 -4.74 -25.84 -1.50
CA SER A 39 -4.83 -24.94 -2.67
C SER A 39 -3.96 -23.68 -2.56
N GLY A 40 -2.67 -23.85 -2.19
CA GLY A 40 -1.69 -22.77 -2.07
C GLY A 40 -1.60 -22.09 -0.69
N VAL A 41 -2.43 -22.49 0.27
CA VAL A 41 -2.31 -22.04 1.67
C VAL A 41 -1.27 -22.90 2.40
N PRO A 42 -0.46 -22.32 3.32
CA PRO A 42 0.43 -23.12 4.15
C PRO A 42 -0.32 -24.21 4.92
N LEU A 43 0.17 -25.44 4.81
CA LEU A 43 -0.47 -26.66 5.33
C LEU A 43 -0.89 -26.55 6.80
N GLY A 44 -0.06 -25.96 7.66
CA GLY A 44 -0.39 -25.76 9.07
C GLY A 44 -1.57 -24.80 9.31
N ALA A 45 -1.72 -23.77 8.48
CA ALA A 45 -2.87 -22.86 8.55
C ALA A 45 -4.14 -23.55 8.05
N TYR A 46 -4.05 -24.35 6.99
CA TYR A 46 -5.15 -25.16 6.49
C TYR A 46 -5.62 -26.19 7.55
N ILE A 47 -4.70 -26.96 8.13
CA ILE A 47 -5.02 -27.96 9.16
C ILE A 47 -5.66 -27.29 10.39
N LYS A 48 -5.10 -26.16 10.84
CA LYS A 48 -5.67 -25.41 11.98
C LYS A 48 -7.08 -24.91 11.68
N ALA A 49 -7.30 -24.33 10.50
CA ALA A 49 -8.60 -23.86 10.07
C ALA A 49 -9.63 -24.99 10.01
N LYS A 50 -9.25 -26.14 9.42
CA LYS A 50 -10.11 -27.33 9.33
C LYS A 50 -10.41 -27.94 10.71
N ALA A 51 -9.43 -28.00 11.61
CA ALA A 51 -9.58 -28.61 12.93
C ALA A 51 -10.37 -27.74 13.93
N LEU A 52 -10.25 -26.40 13.83
CA LEU A 52 -10.92 -25.46 14.73
C LEU A 52 -12.19 -24.84 14.14
N GLY A 53 -12.54 -25.17 12.89
CA GLY A 53 -13.65 -24.53 12.17
C GLY A 53 -13.40 -23.04 11.91
N GLU A 54 -12.16 -22.58 11.94
CA GLU A 54 -11.79 -21.19 11.71
C GLU A 54 -11.75 -20.88 10.20
N PRO A 55 -12.15 -19.68 9.77
CA PRO A 55 -12.01 -19.28 8.37
C PRO A 55 -10.53 -19.23 7.98
N LEU A 56 -10.21 -19.82 6.82
CA LEU A 56 -8.86 -19.77 6.27
C LEU A 56 -8.45 -18.32 6.00
N ARG A 57 -7.55 -17.79 6.82
CA ARG A 57 -6.90 -16.50 6.55
C ARG A 57 -5.87 -16.69 5.43
N ARG A 58 -6.33 -16.60 4.19
CA ARG A 58 -5.42 -16.40 3.05
C ARG A 58 -4.64 -15.13 3.33
N ARG A 59 -3.31 -15.21 3.30
CA ARG A 59 -2.47 -14.02 3.30
C ARG A 59 -2.94 -13.20 2.11
N ARG A 60 -3.49 -11.99 2.33
CA ARG A 60 -3.63 -11.02 1.24
C ARG A 60 -2.22 -10.86 0.69
N THR A 61 -1.93 -11.48 -0.45
CA THR A 61 -0.84 -11.05 -1.28
C THR A 61 -1.18 -9.59 -1.59
N GLY A 62 -0.49 -8.68 -0.93
CA GLY A 62 -0.50 -7.28 -1.34
C GLY A 62 0.10 -7.17 -2.73
N LEU A 63 0.13 -5.95 -3.26
CA LEU A 63 0.92 -5.62 -4.44
C LEU A 63 2.33 -6.23 -4.33
N SER A 64 2.87 -6.72 -5.46
CA SER A 64 4.26 -7.14 -5.52
C SER A 64 5.16 -5.98 -5.08
N ILE A 65 6.37 -6.29 -4.61
CA ILE A 65 7.36 -5.25 -4.29
C ILE A 65 7.62 -4.40 -5.54
N GLU A 66 7.71 -5.05 -6.71
CA GLU A 66 7.89 -4.40 -8.01
C GLU A 66 6.75 -3.42 -8.34
N ASP A 67 5.50 -3.84 -8.18
CA ASP A 67 4.33 -2.98 -8.42
C ASP A 67 4.32 -1.78 -7.47
N ARG A 68 4.65 -2.01 -6.20
CA ARG A 68 4.71 -0.96 -5.18
C ARG A 68 5.81 0.05 -5.50
N GLU A 69 6.96 -0.40 -5.98
CA GLU A 69 8.04 0.48 -6.44
C GLU A 69 7.66 1.27 -7.69
N ALA A 70 7.02 0.63 -8.67
CA ALA A 70 6.55 1.30 -9.88
C ALA A 70 5.57 2.43 -9.53
N LEU A 71 4.58 2.15 -8.66
CA LEU A 71 3.61 3.13 -8.18
C LEU A 71 4.26 4.27 -7.35
N ALA A 72 5.27 3.96 -6.54
CA ALA A 72 6.00 4.98 -5.80
C ALA A 72 6.82 5.89 -6.73
N LYS A 73 7.44 5.32 -7.76
CA LYS A 73 8.18 6.07 -8.79
C LYS A 73 7.26 6.99 -9.59
N THR A 74 6.08 6.52 -10.01
CA THR A 74 5.11 7.36 -10.73
C THR A 74 4.61 8.52 -9.86
N LEU A 75 4.30 8.26 -8.58
CA LEU A 75 3.92 9.32 -7.63
C LEU A 75 5.06 10.34 -7.44
N ALA A 76 6.30 9.87 -7.32
CA ALA A 76 7.47 10.76 -7.20
C ALA A 76 7.69 11.61 -8.46
N LEU A 77 7.51 11.04 -9.66
CA LEU A 77 7.57 11.80 -10.92
C LEU A 77 6.46 12.84 -11.01
N LEU A 78 5.24 12.50 -10.56
CA LEU A 78 4.14 13.45 -10.48
C LEU A 78 4.44 14.58 -9.48
N GLY A 79 5.03 14.30 -8.32
CA GLY A 79 5.47 15.33 -7.37
C GLY A 79 6.64 16.19 -7.88
N LYS A 80 7.53 15.62 -8.70
CA LYS A 80 8.62 16.35 -9.37
C LYS A 80 8.16 17.13 -10.60
N SER A 81 6.98 16.82 -11.12
CA SER A 81 6.43 17.55 -12.25
C SER A 81 6.24 19.00 -11.83
N ARG A 82 6.68 19.93 -12.66
CA ARG A 82 6.66 21.37 -12.37
C ARG A 82 5.25 21.96 -12.47
N LEU A 83 4.21 21.20 -12.11
CA LEU A 83 2.80 21.57 -12.26
C LEU A 83 2.50 22.90 -11.57
N SER A 84 2.99 23.13 -10.36
CA SER A 84 2.81 24.41 -9.65
C SER A 84 3.44 25.59 -10.41
N SER A 85 4.63 25.41 -10.95
CA SER A 85 5.31 26.44 -11.74
C SER A 85 4.60 26.71 -13.07
N ASN A 86 4.15 25.66 -13.76
CA ASN A 86 3.39 25.79 -15.00
C ASN A 86 2.03 26.46 -14.78
N LEU A 87 1.32 26.10 -13.70
CA LEU A 87 0.08 26.75 -13.30
C LEU A 87 0.28 28.24 -13.00
N ASN A 88 1.39 28.59 -12.36
CA ASN A 88 1.72 30.00 -12.11
C ASN A 88 2.00 30.77 -13.41
N GLN A 89 2.63 30.13 -14.41
CA GLN A 89 2.83 30.73 -15.73
C GLN A 89 1.51 30.95 -16.47
N LEU A 90 0.59 29.97 -16.41
CA LEU A 90 -0.75 30.11 -17.00
C LEU A 90 -1.56 31.21 -16.31
N ALA A 91 -1.53 31.28 -14.97
CA ALA A 91 -2.20 32.33 -14.21
C ALA A 91 -1.64 33.71 -14.56
N HIS A 92 -0.33 33.86 -14.68
CA HIS A 92 0.30 35.10 -15.09
C HIS A 92 -0.08 35.50 -16.53
N ALA A 93 -0.06 34.55 -17.47
CA ALA A 93 -0.46 34.80 -18.86
C ALA A 93 -1.94 35.22 -18.96
N ALA A 94 -2.81 34.63 -18.15
CA ALA A 94 -4.21 35.02 -18.04
C ALA A 94 -4.38 36.43 -17.47
N ASN A 95 -3.67 36.76 -16.39
CA ASN A 95 -3.76 38.07 -15.73
C ASN A 95 -3.32 39.23 -16.64
N ILE A 96 -2.33 38.99 -17.51
CA ILE A 96 -1.85 39.99 -18.48
C ILE A 96 -2.69 39.99 -19.77
N GLY A 97 -3.69 39.10 -19.87
CA GLY A 97 -4.56 38.99 -21.05
C GLY A 97 -3.88 38.33 -22.26
N SER A 98 -2.70 37.74 -22.09
CA SER A 98 -1.99 37.00 -23.12
C SER A 98 -2.58 35.61 -23.37
N LEU A 99 -3.35 35.07 -22.41
CA LEU A 99 -4.08 33.82 -22.54
C LEU A 99 -5.58 34.13 -22.47
N PRO A 100 -6.33 34.05 -23.59
CA PRO A 100 -7.77 34.26 -23.57
C PRO A 100 -8.45 33.09 -22.87
N ILE A 101 -8.98 33.33 -21.67
CA ILE A 101 -9.79 32.36 -20.93
C ILE A 101 -11.24 32.52 -21.39
N THR A 102 -11.71 31.56 -22.17
CA THR A 102 -13.14 31.39 -22.46
C THR A 102 -13.77 30.43 -21.44
N PRO A 103 -15.11 30.46 -21.25
CA PRO A 103 -15.79 29.53 -20.36
C PRO A 103 -15.53 28.05 -20.69
N GLU A 104 -15.34 27.73 -21.98
CA GLU A 104 -14.99 26.38 -22.43
C GLU A 104 -13.58 25.98 -21.99
N THR A 105 -12.59 26.88 -22.14
CA THR A 105 -11.22 26.62 -21.70
C THR A 105 -11.12 26.51 -20.18
N GLU A 106 -11.87 27.33 -19.44
CA GLU A 106 -11.93 27.25 -17.98
C GLU A 106 -12.48 25.90 -17.52
N LYS A 107 -13.59 25.46 -18.13
CA LYS A 107 -14.18 24.15 -17.84
C LYS A 107 -13.18 23.01 -18.14
N PHE A 108 -12.53 23.06 -19.30
CA PHE A 108 -11.52 22.06 -19.67
C PHE A 108 -10.36 22.00 -18.67
N LEU A 109 -9.88 23.16 -18.18
CA LEU A 109 -8.82 23.21 -17.18
C LEU A 109 -9.28 22.63 -15.83
N CYS A 110 -10.50 22.94 -15.39
CA CYS A 110 -11.09 22.36 -14.20
C CYS A 110 -11.22 20.83 -14.30
N ASP A 111 -11.70 20.32 -15.43
CA ASP A 111 -11.81 18.88 -15.67
C ASP A 111 -10.44 18.20 -15.64
N CYS A 112 -9.43 18.77 -16.31
CA CYS A 112 -8.06 18.25 -16.27
C CYS A 112 -7.48 18.23 -14.84
N LEU A 113 -7.77 19.26 -14.02
CA LEU A 113 -7.33 19.31 -12.63
C LEU A 113 -7.99 18.22 -11.79
N CYS A 114 -9.28 17.97 -11.99
CA CYS A 114 -10.01 16.88 -11.35
C CYS A 114 -9.38 15.52 -11.69
N ASP A 115 -9.09 15.26 -12.97
CA ASP A 115 -8.46 14.02 -13.44
C ASP A 115 -7.10 13.80 -12.77
N VAL A 116 -6.24 14.83 -12.71
CA VAL A 116 -4.92 14.75 -12.08
C VAL A 116 -5.03 14.49 -10.57
N GLN A 117 -6.00 15.11 -9.88
CA GLN A 117 -6.25 14.86 -8.46
C GLN A 117 -6.78 13.44 -8.21
N GLU A 118 -7.58 12.90 -9.13
CA GLU A 118 -8.07 11.53 -9.08
C GLU A 118 -6.93 10.54 -9.23
N ILE A 119 -6.09 10.71 -10.26
CA ILE A 119 -4.88 9.90 -10.48
C ILE A 119 -3.99 9.91 -9.23
N ARG A 120 -3.72 11.09 -8.65
CA ARG A 120 -2.92 11.22 -7.41
C ARG A 120 -3.54 10.41 -6.27
N SER A 121 -4.85 10.52 -6.08
CA SER A 121 -5.55 9.81 -5.00
C SER A 121 -5.52 8.29 -5.16
N LEU A 122 -5.68 7.80 -6.39
CA LEU A 122 -5.64 6.38 -6.70
C LEU A 122 -4.24 5.81 -6.42
N LEU A 123 -3.18 6.53 -6.81
CA LEU A 123 -1.80 6.16 -6.51
C LEU A 123 -1.53 6.12 -5.00
N MET A 124 -1.99 7.13 -4.24
CA MET A 124 -1.83 7.15 -2.78
C MET A 124 -2.55 5.98 -2.11
N ARG A 125 -3.80 5.70 -2.51
CA ARG A 125 -4.58 4.57 -1.99
C ARG A 125 -3.94 3.22 -2.33
N ALA A 126 -3.44 3.04 -3.55
CA ALA A 126 -2.75 1.83 -3.97
C ALA A 126 -1.48 1.57 -3.13
N LEU A 127 -0.77 2.63 -2.74
CA LEU A 127 0.39 2.54 -1.85
C LEU A 127 0.01 2.36 -0.36
N GLY A 128 -1.27 2.50 0.00
CA GLY A 128 -1.75 2.43 1.38
C GLY A 128 -1.46 3.71 2.19
N LEU A 129 -1.26 4.84 1.51
CA LEU A 129 -1.12 6.15 2.12
C LEU A 129 -2.49 6.79 2.31
N LYS A 130 -2.67 7.55 3.39
CA LYS A 130 -3.90 8.33 3.60
C LYS A 130 -3.95 9.48 2.60
N THR A 131 -5.08 9.66 1.93
CA THR A 131 -5.33 10.83 1.08
C THR A 131 -5.96 11.95 1.91
N GLU A 132 -5.78 13.20 1.50
CA GLU A 132 -6.36 14.38 2.18
C GLU A 132 -7.90 14.39 2.15
N ARG A 133 -8.52 13.61 1.24
CA ARG A 133 -9.99 13.43 1.19
C ARG A 133 -10.58 12.59 2.32
N ASP A 134 -9.74 11.89 3.10
CA ASP A 134 -10.15 11.05 4.23
C ASP A 134 -9.89 11.71 5.60
N GLN A 135 -9.63 13.04 5.63
CA GLN A 135 -9.51 13.86 6.85
C GLN A 135 -10.68 14.84 6.95
#